data_AF-A0A2H0UJK8-F1
#
_entry.id   AF-A0A2H0UJK8-F1
#
_cell.length_a   1.000
_cell.length_b   1.000
_cell.length_c   1.000
_cell.angle_alpha   90.00
_cell.angle_beta   90.00
_cell.angle_gamma   90.00
#
_symmetry.space_group_name_H-M   'P 1'
#
loop_
_entity.id
_entity.type
_entity.pdbx_description
1 polymer ?
#
loop_
_entity_poly.entity_id
_entity_poly.type
_entity_poly.pdbx_seq_one_letter_code
_entity_poly.pdbx_strand_id
1 'polypeptide(L)'
;MNEKEKDIGILGSFFLIASAIAVDSLQFLLTWIPAIGLALNTAISFFAAITFIIWLSYWNVSFLDAKYALRGFSGLIAEIIPIISSFPVWSAVIISIIVANRFRKKRDSSDV
;
A
#
# COMPACT_ATOMS: atom_id res chain seq x y z
N MET A 1 -23.79 8.29 -15.38
CA MET A 1 -23.69 8.52 -13.93
C MET A 1 -22.59 9.56 -13.75
N ASN A 2 -22.87 10.74 -13.22
CA ASN A 2 -21.89 11.83 -13.08
C ASN A 2 -20.92 11.49 -11.94
N GLU A 3 -19.87 10.73 -12.26
CA GLU A 3 -18.78 10.41 -11.34
C GLU A 3 -17.92 11.65 -11.16
N LYS A 4 -18.26 12.48 -10.16
CA LYS A 4 -17.21 13.30 -9.54
C LYS A 4 -16.13 12.32 -9.08
N GLU A 5 -14.94 12.40 -9.67
CA GLU A 5 -13.79 11.57 -9.31
C GLU A 5 -13.75 11.43 -7.78
N LYS A 6 -13.92 10.20 -7.30
CA LYS A 6 -14.04 9.93 -5.88
C LYS A 6 -12.64 9.95 -5.28
N ASP A 7 -12.15 11.16 -5.03
CA ASP A 7 -10.84 11.42 -4.46
C ASP A 7 -10.63 10.68 -3.12
N ILE A 8 -9.36 10.40 -2.81
CA ILE A 8 -8.98 9.95 -1.47
C ILE A 8 -9.16 11.12 -0.50
N GLY A 9 -10.29 11.16 0.19
CA GLY A 9 -10.54 12.09 1.29
C GLY A 9 -9.55 11.89 2.45
N ILE A 10 -9.48 12.87 3.36
CA ILE A 10 -8.63 12.79 4.57
C ILE A 10 -8.92 11.53 5.38
N LEU A 11 -10.20 11.21 5.55
CA LEU A 11 -10.63 10.01 6.27
C LEU A 11 -10.17 8.73 5.55
N GLY A 12 -10.32 8.67 4.22
CA GLY A 12 -9.85 7.53 3.41
C GLY A 12 -8.33 7.36 3.47
N SER A 13 -7.58 8.47 3.43
CA SER A 13 -6.11 8.47 3.61
C SER A 13 -5.72 7.91 4.98
N PHE A 14 -6.43 8.32 6.04
CA PHE A 14 -6.17 7.83 7.40
C PHE A 14 -6.42 6.33 7.52
N PHE A 15 -7.55 5.83 6.99
CA PHE A 15 -7.87 4.41 7.01
C PHE A 15 -6.85 3.56 6.24
N LEU A 16 -6.40 4.04 5.08
CA LEU A 16 -5.35 3.39 4.30
C LEU A 16 -4.04 3.26 5.09
N ILE A 17 -3.58 4.37 5.68
CA ILE A 17 -2.32 4.39 6.44
C ILE A 17 -2.44 3.54 7.70
N ALA A 18 -3.55 3.66 8.45
CA ALA A 18 -3.78 2.85 9.65
C ALA A 18 -3.80 1.35 9.36
N SER A 19 -4.46 0.95 8.26
CA SER A 19 -4.49 -0.44 7.81
C SER A 19 -3.11 -0.93 7.39
N ALA A 20 -2.32 -0.09 6.71
CA ALA A 20 -0.96 -0.43 6.30
C ALA A 20 -0.04 -0.67 7.52
N ILE A 21 -0.13 0.20 8.54
CA ILE A 21 0.60 0.03 9.80
C ILE A 21 0.19 -1.25 10.53
N ALA A 22 -1.11 -1.59 10.51
CA ALA A 22 -1.60 -2.82 11.12
C ALA A 22 -1.04 -4.07 10.42
N VAL A 23 -1.00 -4.07 9.08
CA VAL A 23 -0.39 -5.14 8.28
C VAL A 23 1.09 -5.27 8.61
N ASP A 24 1.85 -4.16 8.56
CA ASP A 24 3.28 -4.18 8.89
C ASP A 24 3.55 -4.68 10.31
N SER A 25 2.74 -4.27 11.29
CA SER A 25 2.87 -4.71 12.69
C SER A 25 2.62 -6.22 12.83
N LEU A 26 1.62 -6.74 12.12
CA LEU A 26 1.32 -8.17 12.12
C LEU A 26 2.45 -8.97 11.46
N GLN A 27 2.97 -8.49 10.33
CA GLN A 27 4.08 -9.12 9.61
C GLN A 27 5.39 -9.08 10.40
N PHE A 28 5.63 -8.00 11.14
CA PHE A 28 6.74 -7.87 12.08
C PHE A 28 6.64 -8.89 13.21
N LEU A 29 5.45 -9.08 13.80
CA LEU A 29 5.26 -10.09 14.84
C LEU A 29 5.47 -11.52 14.30
N LEU A 30 5.01 -11.79 13.08
CA LEU A 30 5.15 -13.10 12.44
C LEU A 30 6.59 -13.42 12.02
N THR A 31 7.43 -12.42 11.77
CA THR A 31 8.84 -12.65 11.42
C THR A 31 9.63 -13.28 12.57
N TRP A 32 9.20 -13.11 13.82
CA TRP A 32 9.82 -13.75 15.00
C TRP A 32 9.53 -15.26 15.10
N ILE A 33 8.60 -15.79 14.31
CA ILE A 33 8.26 -17.21 14.28
C ILE A 33 9.01 -17.88 13.11
N PRO A 34 10.10 -18.62 13.35
CA PRO A 34 10.86 -19.26 12.27
C PRO A 34 10.01 -20.30 11.51
N ALA A 35 10.27 -20.41 10.19
CA ALA A 35 9.61 -21.28 9.21
C ALA A 35 8.11 -21.02 8.95
N ILE A 36 7.24 -21.06 9.97
CA ILE A 36 5.79 -20.82 9.82
C ILE A 36 5.53 -19.33 9.53
N GLY A 37 6.31 -18.44 10.16
CA GLY A 37 6.21 -17.01 9.96
C GLY A 37 6.42 -16.60 8.50
N LEU A 38 7.31 -17.26 7.76
CA LEU A 38 7.59 -16.94 6.35
C LEU A 38 6.42 -17.24 5.41
N ALA A 39 5.78 -18.40 5.59
CA ALA A 39 4.63 -18.79 4.78
C ALA A 39 3.43 -17.87 5.06
N LEU A 40 3.18 -17.56 6.34
CA LEU A 40 2.13 -16.63 6.74
C LEU A 40 2.43 -15.18 6.32
N ASN A 41 3.68 -14.73 6.39
CA ASN A 41 4.07 -13.39 5.92
C ASN A 41 3.71 -13.20 4.46
N THR A 42 4.20 -14.13 3.62
CA THR A 42 3.94 -14.13 2.18
C THR A 42 2.44 -14.13 1.86
N ALA A 43 1.65 -14.95 2.59
CA ALA A 43 0.21 -15.00 2.42
C ALA A 43 -0.46 -13.66 2.79
N ILE A 44 -0.13 -13.10 3.95
CA ILE A 44 -0.67 -11.81 4.41
C ILE A 44 -0.32 -10.69 3.43
N SER A 45 0.90 -10.69 2.92
CA SER A 45 1.36 -9.72 1.95
C SER A 45 0.59 -9.79 0.64
N PHE A 46 0.33 -11.00 0.15
CA PHE A 46 -0.49 -11.21 -1.04
C PHE A 46 -1.92 -10.71 -0.83
N PHE A 47 -2.53 -11.01 0.32
CA PHE A 47 -3.85 -10.50 0.66
C PHE A 47 -3.86 -8.97 0.80
N ALA A 48 -2.86 -8.39 1.49
CA ALA A 48 -2.71 -6.95 1.65
C ALA A 48 -2.58 -6.26 0.29
N ALA A 49 -1.76 -6.80 -0.61
CA ALA A 49 -1.61 -6.30 -1.97
C ALA A 49 -2.97 -6.20 -2.68
N ILE A 50 -3.73 -7.30 -2.70
CA ILE A 50 -5.04 -7.35 -3.34
C ILE A 50 -6.01 -6.36 -2.68
N THR A 51 -6.08 -6.35 -1.35
CA THR A 51 -6.96 -5.45 -0.60
C THR A 51 -6.64 -3.98 -0.91
N PHE A 52 -5.38 -3.57 -0.87
CA PHE A 52 -5.00 -2.20 -1.16
C PHE A 52 -5.21 -1.82 -2.64
N ILE A 53 -4.98 -2.73 -3.57
CA ILE A 53 -5.29 -2.53 -5.00
C ILE A 53 -6.78 -2.25 -5.18
N ILE A 54 -7.65 -3.09 -4.60
CA ILE A 54 -9.11 -2.92 -4.69
C ILE A 54 -9.52 -1.60 -4.04
N TRP A 55 -8.97 -1.29 -2.87
CA TRP A 55 -9.34 -0.09 -2.12
C TRP A 55 -8.94 1.20 -2.84
N LEU A 56 -7.75 1.23 -3.44
CA LEU A 56 -7.29 2.38 -4.23
C LEU A 56 -8.02 2.48 -5.58
N SER A 57 -8.38 1.34 -6.18
CA SER A 57 -9.25 1.31 -7.37
C SER A 57 -10.62 1.92 -7.07
N TYR A 58 -11.14 1.78 -5.85
CA TYR A 58 -12.40 2.41 -5.43
C TYR A 58 -12.33 3.95 -5.41
N TRP A 59 -11.13 4.52 -5.25
CA TRP A 59 -10.87 5.96 -5.32
C TRP A 59 -10.27 6.41 -6.66
N ASN A 60 -10.39 5.57 -7.69
CA ASN A 60 -9.84 5.82 -9.04
C ASN A 60 -8.32 6.15 -9.02
N VAL A 61 -7.61 5.67 -8.00
CA VAL A 61 -6.17 5.83 -7.88
C VAL A 61 -5.53 4.60 -8.49
N SER A 62 -4.96 4.79 -9.68
CA SER A 62 -4.30 3.71 -10.41
C SER A 62 -3.04 3.27 -9.66
N PHE A 63 -3.10 2.10 -9.02
CA PHE A 63 -1.95 1.41 -8.42
C PHE A 63 -0.90 1.03 -9.50
N LEU A 64 -1.31 1.05 -10.77
CA LEU A 64 -0.60 0.59 -11.96
C LEU A 64 0.23 1.67 -12.68
N ASP A 65 0.32 2.90 -12.16
CA ASP A 65 1.38 3.81 -12.59
C ASP A 65 2.73 3.14 -12.24
N ALA A 66 3.40 2.57 -13.25
CA ALA A 66 4.38 1.49 -13.19
C ALA A 66 5.53 1.62 -12.16
N LYS A 67 5.78 2.82 -11.61
CA LYS A 67 6.75 3.06 -10.53
C LYS A 67 6.27 2.59 -9.14
N TYR A 68 4.95 2.53 -8.90
CA TYR A 68 4.38 2.17 -7.59
C TYR A 68 4.01 0.68 -7.51
N ALA A 69 3.55 0.09 -8.62
CA ALA A 69 3.39 -1.36 -8.75
C ALA A 69 4.72 -2.10 -8.55
N LEU A 70 5.83 -1.57 -9.09
CA LEU A 70 7.16 -2.14 -8.86
C LEU A 70 7.58 -2.09 -7.38
N ARG A 71 7.15 -1.05 -6.64
CA ARG A 71 7.39 -0.94 -5.20
C ARG A 71 6.51 -1.90 -4.37
N GLY A 72 5.24 -2.07 -4.74
CA GLY A 72 4.35 -3.07 -4.13
C GLY A 72 4.81 -4.50 -4.38
N PHE A 73 5.26 -4.82 -5.60
CA PHE A 73 5.89 -6.10 -5.92
C PHE A 73 7.26 -6.27 -5.28
N SER A 74 8.05 -5.20 -5.14
CA SER A 74 9.28 -5.27 -4.36
C SER A 74 9.03 -5.53 -2.88
N GLY A 75 7.85 -5.15 -2.34
CA GLY A 75 7.42 -5.53 -0.99
C GLY A 75 7.18 -7.03 -0.86
N LEU A 76 6.48 -7.63 -1.83
CA LEU A 76 6.31 -9.09 -1.90
C LEU A 76 7.64 -9.84 -2.00
N ILE A 77 8.62 -9.30 -2.75
CA ILE A 77 9.96 -9.90 -2.89
C ILE A 77 10.84 -9.64 -1.65
N ALA A 78 10.72 -8.46 -1.03
CA ALA A 78 11.43 -8.07 0.18
C ALA A 78 11.11 -8.99 1.35
N GLU A 79 9.87 -9.47 1.45
CA GLU A 79 9.45 -10.33 2.55
C GLU A 79 10.04 -11.74 2.54
N ILE A 80 10.59 -12.19 1.41
CA ILE A 80 11.37 -13.44 1.34
C ILE A 80 12.66 -13.31 2.16
N ILE A 81 13.13 -12.08 2.40
CA ILE A 81 14.32 -11.79 3.19
C ILE A 81 13.85 -11.35 4.60
N PRO A 82 14.05 -12.14 5.66
CA PRO A 82 13.56 -11.86 7.02
C PRO A 82 13.96 -10.48 7.60
N ILE A 83 15.04 -9.91 7.09
CA ILE A 83 15.60 -8.61 7.51
C ILE A 83 14.81 -7.44 6.89
N ILE A 84 14.23 -7.62 5.70
CA ILE A 84 13.51 -6.54 5.01
C ILE A 84 12.03 -6.54 5.43
N SER A 85 11.47 -7.71 5.78
CA SER A 85 10.14 -7.82 6.42
C SER A 85 10.07 -7.19 7.81
N SER A 86 11.20 -6.80 8.40
CA SER A 86 11.21 -6.01 9.64
C SER A 86 10.89 -4.53 9.40
N PHE A 87 10.96 -4.07 8.15
CA PHE A 87 10.64 -2.68 7.80
C PHE A 87 9.14 -2.53 7.50
N PRO A 88 8.55 -1.35 7.82
CA PRO A 88 7.14 -1.07 7.53
C PRO A 88 6.94 -0.75 6.04
N VAL A 89 7.08 -1.77 5.19
CA VAL A 89 7.09 -1.63 3.73
C VAL A 89 5.72 -1.21 3.21
N TRP A 90 4.63 -1.80 3.71
CA TRP A 90 3.28 -1.47 3.24
C TRP A 90 2.90 -0.04 3.61
N SER A 91 3.26 0.41 4.81
CA SER A 91 3.07 1.80 5.23
C SER A 91 3.80 2.75 4.29
N ALA A 92 5.07 2.47 3.95
CA ALA A 92 5.84 3.30 3.04
C ALA A 92 5.22 3.35 1.63
N VAL A 93 4.76 2.21 1.11
CA VAL A 93 4.09 2.12 -0.20
C VAL A 93 2.81 2.97 -0.21
N ILE A 94 1.93 2.79 0.77
CA ILE A 94 0.65 3.50 0.85
C ILE A 94 0.85 5.01 1.03
N ILE A 95 1.77 5.43 1.90
CA ILE A 95 2.11 6.85 2.05
C ILE A 95 2.60 7.42 0.72
N SER A 96 3.48 6.71 0.01
CA SER A 96 4.01 7.18 -1.28
C SER A 96 2.91 7.35 -2.34
N ILE A 97 1.92 6.46 -2.37
CA ILE A 97 0.77 6.54 -3.28
C ILE A 97 -0.12 7.73 -2.93
N ILE A 98 -0.44 7.93 -1.64
CA ILE A 98 -1.26 9.07 -1.19
C ILE A 98 -0.57 10.39 -1.53
N VAL A 99 0.73 10.49 -1.27
CA VAL A 99 1.52 11.70 -1.56
C VAL A 99 1.57 11.95 -3.07
N ALA A 100 1.84 10.94 -3.87
CA ALA A 100 1.86 11.04 -5.33
C ALA A 100 0.52 11.49 -5.91
N ASN A 101 -0.58 10.92 -5.41
CA ASN A 101 -1.93 11.29 -5.81
C ASN A 101 -2.22 12.78 -5.51
N ARG A 102 -1.84 13.25 -4.31
CA ARG A 102 -1.96 14.67 -3.94
C ARG A 102 -1.13 15.60 -4.83
N PHE A 103 0.09 15.19 -5.19
CA PHE A 103 0.94 15.97 -6.11
C PHE A 103 0.36 16.05 -7.51
N ARG A 104 -0.20 14.95 -8.04
CA ARG A 104 -0.87 14.93 -9.35
C ARG A 104 -2.04 15.92 -9.36
N LYS A 105 -2.90 15.86 -8.35
CA LYS A 105 -4.03 16.79 -8.19
C LYS A 105 -3.62 18.26 -8.14
N LYS A 106 -2.53 18.58 -7.41
CA LYS A 106 -2.03 19.96 -7.31
C LYS A 106 -1.57 20.50 -8.66
N ARG A 107 -0.97 19.66 -9.52
CA ARG A 107 -0.54 20.04 -10.87
C ARG A 107 -1.73 20.32 -11.79
N ASP A 108 -2.71 19.42 -11.81
CA ASP A 108 -3.92 19.59 -12.65
C ASP A 108 -4.74 20.82 -12.24
N SER A 109 -4.64 21.28 -10.98
CA SER A 109 -5.32 22.49 -10.48
C SER A 109 -4.55 23.80 -10.76
N SER A 110 -3.26 23.74 -11.12
CA SER A 110 -2.45 24.92 -11.46
C SER A 110 -2.39 25.20 -12.96
N ASP A 111 -2.84 24.25 -13.77
CA ASP A 111 -2.87 24.32 -15.24
C ASP A 111 -4.23 24.83 -15.78
N VAL A 112 -5.13 25.28 -14.89
CA VAL A 112 -6.45 25.91 -15.16
C VAL A 112 -6.46 27.33 -14.61
#